data_AF-A0A3M6TVN8-F1
#
_entry.id   AF-A0A3M6TVN8-F1
#
_cell.length_a   1.000
_cell.length_b   1.000
_cell.length_c   1.000
_cell.angle_alpha   90.00
_cell.angle_beta   90.00
_cell.angle_gamma   90.00
#
_symmetry.space_group_name_H-M   'P 1'
#
loop_
_entity.id
_entity.type
_entity.pdbx_description
1 polymer ?
#
loop_
_entity_poly.entity_id
_entity_poly.type
_entity_poly.pdbx_seq_one_letter_code
_entity_poly.pdbx_strand_id
1 'polypeptide(L)'
;MPRFLVLHPLFFLLFTVAIARGQDNPISPEEYQSQIRAGFSTNWFKSFAKKPMKKYSEKNIEDIHDKGFRNLRIRCDAELYSSKVEFQWFLGNLTTIVDGCLKHDVIPIISWIHHHAEAYATEEDHDAYVAWWTAVARQLKDRDYRLSFNLFTELGIDTCSKGKTEKKIVEKLCNNSLRRRTDKYNRWTKDVTKAIRATGGKNAKRIIILASPGKTAKDLDRIDPAIYKNDSYMMAEWHLYASGPIKTPGSQKYWSGDGGSARKTNNCVERSLKLLDNGGDRFAKSGRGQWKQRKHK
;
A
#
# COMPACT_ATOMS: atom_id res chain seq x y z
N MET A 1 60.22 39.63 43.09
CA MET A 1 59.03 39.11 42.35
C MET A 1 59.23 39.47 40.88
N PRO A 2 58.92 38.56 39.94
CA PRO A 2 57.54 38.47 39.43
C PRO A 2 56.96 37.04 39.50
N ARG A 3 55.66 36.91 39.19
CA ARG A 3 54.98 35.61 38.98
C ARG A 3 54.77 35.39 37.48
N PHE A 4 55.16 34.24 36.96
CA PHE A 4 54.74 33.80 35.62
C PHE A 4 53.32 33.20 35.69
N LEU A 5 52.41 33.70 34.85
CA LEU A 5 51.14 33.01 34.57
C LEU A 5 51.39 31.96 33.47
N VAL A 6 51.16 30.69 33.77
CA VAL A 6 51.15 29.62 32.76
C VAL A 6 49.72 29.36 32.33
N LEU A 7 49.31 29.95 31.21
CA LEU A 7 47.99 29.69 30.62
C LEU A 7 47.95 28.26 30.08
N HIS A 8 47.08 27.41 30.64
CA HIS A 8 46.77 26.11 30.05
C HIS A 8 45.68 26.26 28.99
N PRO A 9 45.86 25.77 27.76
CA PRO A 9 44.79 25.74 26.76
C PRO A 9 43.78 24.64 27.12
N LEU A 10 42.54 25.03 27.45
CA LEU A 10 41.43 24.08 27.57
C LEU A 10 41.08 23.52 26.18
N PHE A 11 41.46 22.27 25.92
CA PHE A 11 41.16 21.59 24.67
C PHE A 11 39.70 21.11 24.67
N PHE A 12 38.79 22.00 24.24
CA PHE A 12 37.35 21.73 24.21
C PHE A 12 37.01 20.69 23.12
N LEU A 13 36.96 19.41 23.51
CA LEU A 13 36.70 18.30 22.60
C LEU A 13 35.21 18.21 22.25
N LEU A 14 34.80 18.95 21.21
CA LEU A 14 33.45 18.92 20.65
C LEU A 14 33.15 17.55 20.02
N PHE A 15 32.56 16.64 20.80
CA PHE A 15 31.95 15.41 20.29
C PHE A 15 30.72 15.76 19.42
N THR A 16 30.96 15.98 18.13
CA THR A 16 29.90 16.02 17.12
C THR A 16 29.33 14.62 16.92
N VAL A 17 28.29 14.29 17.69
CA VAL A 17 27.51 13.07 17.50
C VAL A 17 26.81 13.16 16.13
N ALA A 18 27.49 12.63 15.11
CA ALA A 18 26.94 12.47 13.79
C ALA A 18 25.81 11.43 13.85
N ILE A 19 24.57 11.90 14.06
CA ILE A 19 23.38 11.06 13.96
C ILE A 19 23.29 10.61 12.50
N ALA A 20 23.75 9.38 12.25
CA ALA A 20 23.70 8.71 10.96
C ALA A 20 22.24 8.37 10.60
N ARG A 21 21.46 9.39 10.24
CA ARG A 21 20.21 9.22 9.51
C ARG A 21 20.55 8.49 8.22
N GLY A 22 19.98 7.30 8.03
CA GLY A 22 20.11 6.57 6.77
C GLY A 22 19.73 7.46 5.59
N GLN A 23 20.39 7.26 4.45
CA GLN A 23 20.20 8.14 3.29
C GLN A 23 18.76 8.03 2.75
N ASP A 24 17.95 9.04 3.07
CA ASP A 24 16.58 9.26 2.61
C ASP A 24 16.57 9.74 1.14
N ASN A 25 17.13 8.89 0.27
CA ASN A 25 17.28 9.08 -1.17
C ASN A 25 16.11 8.41 -1.93
N PRO A 26 15.84 8.83 -3.19
CA PRO A 26 14.82 8.19 -4.02
C PRO A 26 15.14 6.71 -4.29
N ILE A 27 14.29 5.83 -3.77
CA ILE A 27 14.45 4.36 -3.86
C ILE A 27 13.95 3.87 -5.23
N SER A 28 14.71 3.00 -5.89
CA SER A 28 14.28 2.38 -7.17
C SER A 28 13.19 1.30 -6.96
N PRO A 29 12.33 1.01 -7.95
CA PRO A 29 11.31 -0.05 -7.83
C PRO A 29 11.89 -1.42 -7.44
N GLU A 30 13.04 -1.80 -8.00
CA GLU A 30 13.77 -3.04 -7.72
C GLU A 30 14.34 -3.08 -6.29
N GLU A 31 14.92 -1.97 -5.84
CA GLU A 31 15.43 -1.84 -4.48
C GLU A 31 14.27 -1.86 -3.46
N TYR A 32 13.21 -1.10 -3.72
CA TYR A 32 12.01 -1.03 -2.90
C TYR A 32 11.37 -2.41 -2.75
N GLN A 33 11.30 -3.18 -3.85
CA GLN A 33 10.87 -4.58 -3.85
C GLN A 33 11.68 -5.43 -2.85
N SER A 34 12.99 -5.24 -2.79
CA SER A 34 13.89 -5.99 -1.88
C SER A 34 13.75 -5.60 -0.41
N GLN A 35 13.31 -4.36 -0.14
CA GLN A 35 13.10 -3.82 1.20
C GLN A 35 11.74 -4.23 1.80
N ILE A 36 10.63 -4.11 1.05
CA ILE A 36 9.27 -4.33 1.61
C ILE A 36 9.01 -5.76 2.09
N ARG A 37 9.55 -6.77 1.40
CA ARG A 37 9.46 -8.21 1.76
C ARG A 37 8.03 -8.63 2.17
N ALA A 38 7.90 -9.46 3.20
CA ALA A 38 6.62 -9.85 3.78
C ALA A 38 6.07 -8.75 4.73
N GLY A 39 4.75 -8.61 4.78
CA GLY A 39 4.08 -7.62 5.61
C GLY A 39 2.61 -7.92 5.86
N PHE A 40 1.92 -7.01 6.55
CA PHE A 40 0.50 -7.14 6.91
C PHE A 40 -0.37 -6.06 6.28
N SER A 41 -1.69 -6.28 6.26
CA SER A 41 -2.67 -5.25 5.90
C SER A 41 -3.61 -4.97 7.08
N THR A 42 -3.65 -3.73 7.57
CA THR A 42 -4.46 -3.37 8.75
C THR A 42 -5.94 -3.23 8.40
N ASN A 43 -6.76 -3.04 9.45
CA ASN A 43 -8.15 -2.57 9.34
C ASN A 43 -8.38 -1.43 10.36
N TRP A 44 -7.36 -0.57 10.54
CA TRP A 44 -7.42 0.55 11.47
C TRP A 44 -8.37 1.62 10.93
N PHE A 45 -8.06 2.19 9.76
CA PHE A 45 -8.90 3.13 9.02
C PHE A 45 -9.93 2.44 8.11
N LYS A 46 -10.43 1.25 8.49
CA LYS A 46 -11.44 0.48 7.71
C LYS A 46 -12.67 0.05 8.50
N SER A 47 -13.08 0.83 9.51
CA SER A 47 -14.35 0.60 10.22
C SER A 47 -14.79 1.83 11.03
N PHE A 48 -16.02 2.31 10.84
CA PHE A 48 -16.65 3.30 11.73
C PHE A 48 -16.63 2.87 13.21
N ALA A 49 -16.89 1.58 13.49
CA ALA A 49 -17.34 1.11 14.80
C ALA A 49 -16.37 1.31 15.98
N LYS A 50 -15.05 1.41 15.77
CA LYS A 50 -14.06 1.59 16.84
C LYS A 50 -12.89 2.45 16.36
N LYS A 51 -12.76 3.65 16.95
CA LYS A 51 -11.72 4.68 16.70
C LYS A 51 -10.36 4.02 16.34
N PRO A 52 -9.75 4.30 15.16
CA PRO A 52 -8.50 3.67 14.72
C PRO A 52 -7.41 3.58 15.80
N MET A 53 -7.19 4.67 16.54
CA MET A 53 -6.17 4.76 17.60
C MET A 53 -6.47 3.94 18.88
N LYS A 54 -7.66 3.32 19.00
CA LYS A 54 -7.91 2.29 20.03
C LYS A 54 -7.40 0.89 19.62
N LYS A 55 -7.00 0.71 18.36
CA LYS A 55 -6.47 -0.55 17.80
C LYS A 55 -4.99 -0.47 17.42
N TYR A 56 -4.40 0.73 17.47
CA TYR A 56 -3.00 1.01 17.21
C TYR A 56 -2.29 1.23 18.55
N SER A 57 -1.15 0.57 18.73
CA SER A 57 -0.10 0.98 19.64
C SER A 57 1.24 0.89 18.93
N GLU A 58 2.22 1.66 19.40
CA GLU A 58 3.59 1.60 18.88
C GLU A 58 4.17 0.17 18.96
N LYS A 59 3.86 -0.53 20.05
CA LYS A 59 4.18 -1.95 20.25
C LYS A 59 3.69 -2.87 19.13
N ASN A 60 2.62 -2.52 18.41
CA ASN A 60 2.18 -3.29 17.24
C ASN A 60 3.18 -3.23 16.08
N ILE A 61 3.91 -2.13 15.94
CA ILE A 61 4.92 -1.94 14.87
C ILE A 61 6.19 -2.71 15.24
N GLU A 62 6.64 -2.60 16.49
CA GLU A 62 7.71 -3.41 17.08
C GLU A 62 7.38 -4.92 16.89
N ASP A 63 6.17 -5.36 17.25
CA ASP A 63 5.70 -6.73 17.05
C ASP A 63 5.68 -7.21 15.59
N ILE A 64 5.65 -6.32 14.61
CA ILE A 64 5.73 -6.63 13.18
C ILE A 64 7.19 -6.78 12.77
N HIS A 65 8.03 -5.81 13.12
CA HIS A 65 9.46 -5.82 12.84
C HIS A 65 10.16 -7.06 13.44
N ASP A 66 9.91 -7.34 14.71
CA ASP A 66 10.59 -8.41 15.47
C ASP A 66 10.22 -9.82 14.97
N LYS A 67 9.05 -9.97 14.34
CA LYS A 67 8.61 -11.22 13.69
C LYS A 67 9.11 -11.35 12.24
N GLY A 68 10.06 -10.50 11.83
CA GLY A 68 10.70 -10.56 10.51
C GLY A 68 9.90 -9.93 9.36
N PHE A 69 8.77 -9.28 9.64
CA PHE A 69 7.99 -8.56 8.63
C PHE A 69 8.56 -7.14 8.44
N ARG A 70 8.43 -6.58 7.23
CA ARG A 70 9.06 -5.29 6.86
C ARG A 70 8.14 -4.29 6.17
N ASN A 71 6.85 -4.61 5.95
CA ASN A 71 5.88 -3.60 5.52
C ASN A 71 4.52 -3.70 6.24
N LEU A 72 3.81 -2.57 6.24
CA LEU A 72 2.46 -2.45 6.76
C LEU A 72 1.58 -1.66 5.78
N ARG A 73 0.67 -2.37 5.13
CA ARG A 73 -0.35 -1.80 4.24
C ARG A 73 -1.49 -1.22 5.07
N ILE A 74 -1.52 0.11 5.15
CA ILE A 74 -2.50 0.89 5.89
C ILE A 74 -3.70 1.08 4.95
N ARG A 75 -4.76 0.28 5.16
CA ARG A 75 -5.99 0.35 4.38
C ARG A 75 -6.91 1.44 4.91
N CYS A 76 -7.14 2.45 4.08
CA CYS A 76 -7.91 3.65 4.37
C CYS A 76 -9.20 3.64 3.56
N ASP A 77 -10.32 3.46 4.25
CA ASP A 77 -11.67 3.54 3.70
C ASP A 77 -12.12 4.99 3.72
N ALA A 78 -12.20 5.61 2.54
CA ALA A 78 -12.45 7.03 2.36
C ALA A 78 -13.90 7.43 2.66
N GLU A 79 -14.84 6.47 2.60
CA GLU A 79 -16.25 6.68 2.99
C GLU A 79 -16.39 7.07 4.47
N LEU A 80 -15.39 6.75 5.29
CA LEU A 80 -15.42 6.99 6.74
C LEU A 80 -15.02 8.41 7.16
N TYR A 81 -14.50 9.23 6.24
CA TYR A 81 -13.83 10.50 6.53
C TYR A 81 -14.29 11.62 5.57
N SER A 82 -15.60 11.71 5.35
CA SER A 82 -16.20 12.59 4.35
C SER A 82 -16.38 14.05 4.81
N SER A 83 -16.52 14.33 6.11
CA SER A 83 -16.50 15.71 6.60
C SER A 83 -15.07 16.27 6.71
N LYS A 84 -14.93 17.59 6.54
CA LYS A 84 -13.63 18.28 6.67
C LYS A 84 -12.94 18.01 8.02
N VAL A 85 -13.71 17.90 9.11
CA VAL A 85 -13.17 17.65 10.46
C VAL A 85 -12.66 16.21 10.59
N GLU A 86 -13.44 15.23 10.15
CA GLU A 86 -13.04 13.82 10.16
C GLU A 86 -11.85 13.56 9.23
N PHE A 87 -11.78 14.26 8.10
CA PHE A 87 -10.66 14.13 7.16
C PHE A 87 -9.36 14.73 7.70
N GLN A 88 -9.41 15.90 8.36
CA GLN A 88 -8.23 16.45 9.05
C GLN A 88 -7.80 15.56 10.23
N TRP A 89 -8.76 15.01 10.99
CA TRP A 89 -8.48 14.02 12.03
C TRP A 89 -7.80 12.77 11.43
N PHE A 90 -8.31 12.26 10.31
CA PHE A 90 -7.72 11.12 9.59
C PHE A 90 -6.29 11.41 9.15
N LEU A 91 -6.02 12.55 8.49
CA LEU A 91 -4.68 12.92 8.01
C LEU A 91 -3.66 13.04 9.15
N GLY A 92 -4.05 13.63 10.29
CA GLY A 92 -3.20 13.69 11.49
C GLY A 92 -2.83 12.30 12.02
N ASN A 93 -3.83 11.44 12.22
CA ASN A 93 -3.61 10.09 12.76
C ASN A 93 -2.91 9.16 11.76
N LEU A 94 -3.13 9.33 10.46
CA LEU A 94 -2.38 8.66 9.40
C LEU A 94 -0.89 9.01 9.49
N THR A 95 -0.58 10.29 9.72
CA THR A 95 0.80 10.77 9.92
C THR A 95 1.45 10.12 11.14
N THR A 96 0.76 10.06 12.28
CA THR A 96 1.25 9.38 13.50
C THR A 96 1.61 7.92 13.25
N ILE A 97 0.76 7.19 12.50
CA ILE A 97 1.00 5.77 12.20
C ILE A 97 2.14 5.59 11.18
N VAL A 98 2.23 6.45 10.17
CA VAL A 98 3.34 6.48 9.20
C VAL A 98 4.68 6.71 9.90
N ASP A 99 4.74 7.70 10.80
CA ASP A 99 5.97 8.04 11.51
C ASP A 99 6.37 6.93 12.49
N GLY A 100 5.39 6.29 13.15
CA GLY A 100 5.63 5.08 13.97
C GLY A 100 6.16 3.91 13.14
N CYS A 101 5.65 3.67 11.93
CA CYS A 101 6.16 2.65 11.02
C CYS A 101 7.63 2.92 10.64
N LEU A 102 7.93 4.14 10.18
CA LEU A 102 9.26 4.54 9.71
C LEU A 102 10.33 4.55 10.82
N LYS A 103 9.92 4.83 12.08
CA LYS A 103 10.79 4.77 13.27
C LYS A 103 11.33 3.36 13.55
N HIS A 104 10.52 2.33 13.30
CA HIS A 104 10.78 0.92 13.67
C HIS A 104 11.11 0.02 12.46
N ASP A 105 11.60 0.61 11.37
CA ASP A 105 11.91 -0.06 10.10
C ASP A 105 10.79 -0.97 9.55
N VAL A 106 9.55 -0.53 9.71
CA VAL A 106 8.38 -1.09 9.03
C VAL A 106 7.96 -0.12 7.94
N ILE A 107 7.94 -0.56 6.69
CA ILE A 107 7.64 0.29 5.55
C ILE A 107 6.12 0.53 5.43
N PRO A 108 5.62 1.77 5.57
CA PRO A 108 4.20 2.06 5.44
C PRO A 108 3.79 2.16 3.97
N ILE A 109 2.73 1.43 3.61
CA ILE A 109 2.11 1.48 2.27
C ILE A 109 0.69 1.98 2.46
N ILE A 110 0.39 3.22 2.05
CA ILE A 110 -0.98 3.75 2.15
C ILE A 110 -1.81 3.16 1.01
N SER A 111 -3.01 2.67 1.30
CA SER A 111 -3.90 2.13 0.27
C SER A 111 -5.35 2.58 0.45
N TRP A 112 -5.98 2.97 -0.65
CA TRP A 112 -7.32 3.57 -0.67
C TRP A 112 -8.42 2.52 -0.87
N ILE A 113 -9.59 2.74 -0.27
CA ILE A 113 -10.82 1.98 -0.47
C ILE A 113 -11.98 2.98 -0.51
N HIS A 114 -12.92 2.79 -1.43
CA HIS A 114 -14.20 3.50 -1.44
C HIS A 114 -15.17 2.67 -2.29
N HIS A 115 -15.96 1.83 -1.63
CA HIS A 115 -16.75 0.80 -2.30
C HIS A 115 -17.89 1.35 -3.18
N HIS A 116 -18.34 2.60 -2.99
CA HIS A 116 -19.18 3.31 -3.97
C HIS A 116 -18.37 3.67 -5.23
N ALA A 117 -17.33 4.50 -5.07
CA ALA A 117 -16.52 5.03 -6.17
C ALA A 117 -15.85 3.94 -7.02
N GLU A 118 -15.40 2.83 -6.41
CA GLU A 118 -14.90 1.64 -7.13
C GLU A 118 -15.95 1.03 -8.09
N ALA A 119 -17.23 1.07 -7.70
CA ALA A 119 -18.33 0.34 -8.31
C ALA A 119 -19.17 1.16 -9.31
N TYR A 120 -19.36 2.46 -9.04
CA TYR A 120 -20.15 3.36 -9.90
C TYR A 120 -19.26 4.29 -10.73
N ALA A 121 -18.16 4.76 -10.15
CA ALA A 121 -17.13 5.58 -10.78
C ALA A 121 -17.69 6.81 -11.52
N THR A 122 -18.50 7.62 -10.86
CA THR A 122 -19.00 8.89 -11.42
C THR A 122 -17.88 9.93 -11.57
N GLU A 123 -18.19 11.10 -12.12
CA GLU A 123 -17.23 12.20 -12.23
C GLU A 123 -17.01 12.88 -10.86
N GLU A 124 -18.04 12.89 -10.01
CA GLU A 124 -17.95 13.33 -8.61
C GLU A 124 -17.10 12.35 -7.78
N ASP A 125 -17.27 11.03 -7.97
CA ASP A 125 -16.42 10.01 -7.36
C ASP A 125 -14.94 10.20 -7.80
N HIS A 126 -14.69 10.56 -9.07
CA HIS A 126 -13.35 10.82 -9.63
C HIS A 126 -12.68 12.02 -8.97
N ASP A 127 -13.38 13.16 -8.92
CA ASP A 127 -12.80 14.39 -8.38
C ASP A 127 -12.57 14.28 -6.87
N ALA A 128 -13.46 13.56 -6.16
CA ALA A 128 -13.24 13.19 -4.76
C ALA A 128 -12.02 12.28 -4.57
N TYR A 129 -11.82 11.28 -5.44
CA TYR A 129 -10.65 10.39 -5.42
C TYR A 129 -9.33 11.16 -5.64
N VAL A 130 -9.28 12.04 -6.63
CA VAL A 130 -8.11 12.88 -6.92
C VAL A 130 -7.84 13.87 -5.78
N ALA A 131 -8.89 14.50 -5.22
CA ALA A 131 -8.76 15.41 -4.08
C ALA A 131 -8.25 14.71 -2.81
N TRP A 132 -8.76 13.51 -2.50
CA TRP A 132 -8.34 12.70 -1.35
C TRP A 132 -6.84 12.36 -1.42
N TRP A 133 -6.39 11.82 -2.56
CA TRP A 133 -4.98 11.48 -2.77
C TRP A 133 -4.08 12.71 -2.81
N THR A 134 -4.54 13.83 -3.38
CA THR A 134 -3.80 15.11 -3.35
C THR A 134 -3.59 15.60 -1.92
N ALA A 135 -4.59 15.47 -1.04
CA ALA A 135 -4.47 15.86 0.36
C ALA A 135 -3.56 14.92 1.18
N VAL A 136 -3.67 13.60 0.99
CA VAL A 136 -2.76 12.61 1.61
C VAL A 136 -1.31 12.84 1.15
N ALA A 137 -1.11 13.09 -0.15
CA ALA A 137 0.19 13.42 -0.71
C ALA A 137 0.76 14.72 -0.12
N ARG A 138 -0.03 15.80 -0.01
CA ARG A 138 0.39 17.05 0.64
C ARG A 138 0.76 16.86 2.11
N GLN A 139 -0.04 16.09 2.87
CA GLN A 139 0.20 15.81 4.28
C GLN A 139 1.52 15.07 4.52
N LEU A 140 1.84 14.09 3.67
CA LEU A 140 2.99 13.20 3.83
C LEU A 140 4.18 13.56 2.89
N LYS A 141 4.14 14.74 2.26
CA LYS A 141 4.97 15.15 1.11
C LYS A 141 6.46 14.87 1.28
N ASP A 142 7.02 15.22 2.45
CA ASP A 142 8.46 15.15 2.74
C ASP A 142 8.85 13.97 3.63
N ARG A 143 7.91 13.04 3.92
CA ARG A 143 8.22 11.79 4.64
C ARG A 143 9.09 10.86 3.81
N ASP A 144 9.92 10.08 4.52
CA ASP A 144 10.86 9.07 4.03
C ASP A 144 10.43 8.38 2.72
N TYR A 145 11.36 8.18 1.77
CA TYR A 145 11.05 7.49 0.51
C TYR A 145 10.56 6.04 0.67
N ARG A 146 10.78 5.40 1.83
CA ARG A 146 10.17 4.11 2.20
C ARG A 146 8.64 4.17 2.19
N LEU A 147 8.02 5.30 2.56
CA LEU A 147 6.57 5.47 2.45
C LEU A 147 6.13 5.44 0.97
N SER A 148 5.18 4.56 0.61
CA SER A 148 4.60 4.49 -0.74
C SER A 148 3.08 4.64 -0.76
N PHE A 149 2.54 4.95 -1.96
CA PHE A 149 1.12 5.16 -2.20
C PHE A 149 0.58 4.11 -3.18
N ASN A 150 -0.26 3.20 -2.69
CA ASN A 150 -0.94 2.17 -3.46
C ASN A 150 -2.36 2.64 -3.82
N LEU A 151 -2.55 3.02 -5.08
CA LEU A 151 -3.64 3.90 -5.53
C LEU A 151 -5.06 3.37 -5.30
N PHE A 152 -5.21 2.04 -5.27
CA PHE A 152 -6.42 1.34 -4.86
C PHE A 152 -6.00 0.10 -4.06
N THR A 153 -6.79 -0.31 -3.07
CA THR A 153 -6.51 -1.56 -2.34
C THR A 153 -6.98 -2.77 -3.14
N GLU A 154 -8.22 -2.72 -3.60
CA GLU A 154 -8.90 -3.77 -4.34
C GLU A 154 -10.09 -3.11 -5.05
N LEU A 155 -10.19 -3.14 -6.38
CA LEU A 155 -11.37 -2.61 -7.05
C LEU A 155 -12.60 -3.49 -6.76
N GLY A 156 -13.44 -3.07 -5.81
CA GLY A 156 -14.67 -3.73 -5.44
C GLY A 156 -15.72 -3.71 -6.55
N ILE A 157 -16.53 -4.77 -6.61
CA ILE A 157 -17.81 -4.82 -7.33
C ILE A 157 -18.92 -5.40 -6.43
N ASP A 158 -18.66 -5.50 -5.13
CA ASP A 158 -19.49 -6.23 -4.18
C ASP A 158 -20.69 -5.35 -3.74
N THR A 159 -20.54 -4.03 -3.80
CA THR A 159 -21.53 -2.98 -3.50
C THR A 159 -22.65 -2.88 -4.52
N CYS A 160 -22.34 -2.99 -5.82
CA CYS A 160 -23.34 -3.04 -6.90
C CYS A 160 -24.16 -4.35 -6.92
N SER A 161 -24.01 -5.20 -5.88
CA SER A 161 -24.85 -6.38 -5.58
C SER A 161 -25.75 -6.20 -4.34
N LYS A 162 -25.75 -5.04 -3.65
CA LYS A 162 -26.53 -4.83 -2.41
C LYS A 162 -28.02 -5.14 -2.63
N GLY A 163 -28.49 -6.22 -2.01
CA GLY A 163 -29.90 -6.67 -2.08
C GLY A 163 -30.31 -7.39 -3.38
N LYS A 164 -29.37 -7.75 -4.28
CA LYS A 164 -29.66 -8.47 -5.53
C LYS A 164 -28.66 -9.61 -5.76
N THR A 165 -29.15 -10.84 -5.80
CA THR A 165 -28.36 -12.07 -5.99
C THR A 165 -28.30 -12.54 -7.44
N GLU A 166 -29.16 -12.05 -8.34
CA GLU A 166 -29.15 -12.49 -9.72
C GLU A 166 -27.96 -11.91 -10.49
N LYS A 167 -27.10 -12.80 -11.00
CA LYS A 167 -25.85 -12.46 -11.68
C LYS A 167 -26.03 -11.44 -12.82
N LYS A 168 -27.09 -11.55 -13.64
CA LYS A 168 -27.36 -10.60 -14.74
C LYS A 168 -27.64 -9.18 -14.24
N ILE A 169 -28.35 -9.04 -13.12
CA ILE A 169 -28.63 -7.73 -12.51
C ILE A 169 -27.33 -7.13 -11.96
N VAL A 170 -26.54 -7.92 -11.24
CA VAL A 170 -25.22 -7.51 -10.73
C VAL A 170 -24.29 -7.08 -11.87
N GLU A 171 -24.19 -7.87 -12.94
CA GLU A 171 -23.35 -7.53 -14.09
C GLU A 171 -23.81 -6.23 -14.78
N LYS A 172 -25.12 -6.01 -14.94
CA LYS A 172 -25.67 -4.75 -15.45
C LYS A 172 -25.34 -3.55 -14.54
N LEU A 173 -25.47 -3.69 -13.23
CA LEU A 173 -25.21 -2.62 -12.25
C LEU A 173 -23.72 -2.27 -12.16
N CYS A 174 -22.84 -3.28 -12.19
CA CYS A 174 -21.39 -3.09 -12.07
C CYS A 174 -20.69 -2.71 -13.38
N ASN A 175 -21.40 -2.52 -14.50
CA ASN A 175 -20.80 -2.24 -15.82
C ASN A 175 -20.00 -0.92 -15.88
N ASN A 176 -20.26 0.04 -14.99
CA ASN A 176 -19.50 1.29 -14.91
C ASN A 176 -18.31 1.27 -13.93
N SER A 177 -18.17 0.21 -13.12
CA SER A 177 -17.09 0.06 -12.14
C SER A 177 -15.70 0.15 -12.78
N LEU A 178 -14.71 0.66 -12.04
CA LEU A 178 -13.31 0.75 -12.49
C LEU A 178 -12.73 -0.62 -12.89
N ARG A 179 -13.21 -1.69 -12.25
CA ARG A 179 -12.84 -3.08 -12.57
C ARG A 179 -13.27 -3.53 -13.97
N ARG A 180 -14.39 -2.99 -14.49
CA ARG A 180 -14.92 -3.26 -15.82
C ARG A 180 -14.49 -2.20 -16.84
N ARG A 181 -14.58 -0.92 -16.48
CA ARG A 181 -14.20 0.25 -17.28
C ARG A 181 -12.70 0.54 -17.17
N THR A 182 -11.93 -0.22 -17.94
CA THR A 182 -10.47 -0.02 -18.13
C THR A 182 -10.14 1.44 -18.52
N ASP A 183 -11.00 2.07 -19.31
CA ASP A 183 -10.93 3.47 -19.72
C ASP A 183 -11.06 4.44 -18.53
N LYS A 184 -12.07 4.26 -17.67
CA LYS A 184 -12.22 5.06 -16.44
C LYS A 184 -11.06 4.82 -15.48
N TYR A 185 -10.70 3.58 -15.24
CA TYR A 185 -9.54 3.22 -14.40
C TYR A 185 -8.26 3.92 -14.87
N ASN A 186 -7.95 3.87 -16.17
CA ASN A 186 -6.73 4.48 -16.70
C ASN A 186 -6.75 6.00 -16.60
N ARG A 187 -7.91 6.66 -16.84
CA ARG A 187 -8.06 8.10 -16.59
C ARG A 187 -7.82 8.44 -15.12
N TRP A 188 -8.55 7.82 -14.20
CA TRP A 188 -8.42 8.06 -12.74
C TRP A 188 -6.98 7.88 -12.26
N THR A 189 -6.33 6.81 -12.73
CA THR A 189 -4.94 6.47 -12.37
C THR A 189 -3.95 7.48 -12.95
N LYS A 190 -4.18 7.99 -14.17
CA LYS A 190 -3.36 9.03 -14.81
C LYS A 190 -3.51 10.40 -14.16
N ASP A 191 -4.74 10.79 -13.84
CA ASP A 191 -5.04 12.10 -13.27
C ASP A 191 -4.59 12.16 -11.80
N VAL A 192 -4.75 11.08 -11.02
CA VAL A 192 -4.25 11.02 -9.64
C VAL A 192 -2.73 10.92 -9.55
N THR A 193 -2.05 10.19 -10.45
CA THR A 193 -0.58 10.13 -10.45
C THR A 193 0.01 11.50 -10.76
N LYS A 194 -0.54 12.18 -11.78
CA LYS A 194 -0.20 13.59 -12.09
C LYS A 194 -0.43 14.50 -10.89
N ALA A 195 -1.57 14.40 -10.20
CA ALA A 195 -1.88 15.22 -9.04
C ALA A 195 -0.92 14.96 -7.85
N ILE A 196 -0.59 13.70 -7.56
CA ILE A 196 0.40 13.32 -6.54
C ILE A 196 1.78 13.89 -6.89
N ARG A 197 2.27 13.70 -8.12
CA ARG A 197 3.56 14.25 -8.56
C ARG A 197 3.60 15.78 -8.47
N ALA A 198 2.50 16.45 -8.82
CA ALA A 198 2.38 17.91 -8.74
C ALA A 198 2.41 18.49 -7.30
N THR A 199 2.32 17.65 -6.26
CA THR A 199 2.54 18.11 -4.88
C THR A 199 4.01 18.38 -4.53
N GLY A 200 4.95 17.91 -5.37
CA GLY A 200 6.39 18.16 -5.19
C GLY A 200 7.01 17.47 -3.98
N GLY A 201 8.13 18.00 -3.49
CA GLY A 201 8.93 17.35 -2.44
C GLY A 201 9.32 15.93 -2.83
N LYS A 202 9.33 14.99 -1.87
CA LYS A 202 9.64 13.58 -2.15
C LYS A 202 8.58 12.89 -2.99
N ASN A 203 7.33 13.39 -3.03
CA ASN A 203 6.29 12.81 -3.89
C ASN A 203 6.63 12.86 -5.38
N ALA A 204 7.54 13.74 -5.82
CA ALA A 204 8.06 13.76 -7.19
C ALA A 204 8.81 12.46 -7.58
N LYS A 205 9.32 11.70 -6.61
CA LYS A 205 10.06 10.43 -6.81
C LYS A 205 9.67 9.32 -5.83
N ARG A 206 8.51 9.44 -5.16
CA ARG A 206 7.97 8.43 -4.25
C ARG A 206 7.46 7.23 -5.04
N ILE A 207 7.64 6.01 -4.54
CA ILE A 207 7.01 4.82 -5.13
C ILE A 207 5.48 4.96 -5.12
N ILE A 208 4.88 4.87 -6.30
CA ILE A 208 3.43 4.74 -6.49
C ILE A 208 3.13 3.34 -7.03
N ILE A 209 2.15 2.65 -6.45
CA ILE A 209 1.81 1.25 -6.76
C ILE A 209 0.43 1.18 -7.43
N LEU A 210 0.43 0.87 -8.72
CA LEU A 210 -0.74 0.75 -9.59
C LEU A 210 -1.43 -0.61 -9.35
N ALA A 211 -2.70 -0.60 -8.91
CA ALA A 211 -3.41 -1.85 -8.63
C ALA A 211 -4.06 -2.44 -9.89
N SER A 212 -3.80 -3.72 -10.19
CA SER A 212 -4.40 -4.45 -11.31
C SER A 212 -5.93 -4.30 -11.36
N PRO A 213 -6.51 -3.82 -12.48
CA PRO A 213 -7.95 -3.62 -12.62
C PRO A 213 -8.80 -4.86 -12.29
N GLY A 214 -8.37 -6.04 -12.77
CA GLY A 214 -9.06 -7.30 -12.49
C GLY A 214 -8.71 -7.94 -11.14
N LYS A 215 -7.82 -7.32 -10.35
CA LYS A 215 -7.13 -7.85 -9.16
C LYS A 215 -6.13 -8.98 -9.44
N THR A 216 -5.78 -9.29 -10.69
CA THR A 216 -4.91 -10.45 -11.04
C THR A 216 -3.81 -10.12 -12.06
N ALA A 217 -2.75 -10.93 -12.15
CA ALA A 217 -1.60 -10.66 -13.03
C ALA A 217 -1.97 -10.53 -14.51
N LYS A 218 -2.93 -11.36 -14.98
CA LYS A 218 -3.46 -11.38 -16.35
C LYS A 218 -4.46 -10.24 -16.65
N ASP A 219 -4.46 -9.20 -15.82
CA ASP A 219 -5.19 -7.95 -16.01
C ASP A 219 -4.24 -6.73 -15.90
N LEU A 220 -2.93 -6.93 -15.73
CA LEU A 220 -1.93 -5.85 -15.64
C LEU A 220 -1.66 -5.17 -16.99
N ASP A 221 -1.84 -5.92 -18.09
CA ASP A 221 -1.80 -5.45 -19.48
C ASP A 221 -2.88 -4.41 -19.81
N ARG A 222 -3.92 -4.32 -18.98
CA ARG A 222 -5.01 -3.34 -19.09
C ARG A 222 -4.62 -1.95 -18.55
N ILE A 223 -3.50 -1.82 -17.83
CA ILE A 223 -2.99 -0.55 -17.32
C ILE A 223 -2.31 0.20 -18.48
N ASP A 224 -2.76 1.42 -18.79
CA ASP A 224 -2.22 2.23 -19.90
C ASP A 224 -0.72 2.51 -19.68
N PRO A 225 0.17 2.07 -20.60
CA PRO A 225 1.61 2.34 -20.51
C PRO A 225 1.95 3.82 -20.41
N ALA A 226 1.11 4.74 -20.90
CA ALA A 226 1.32 6.18 -20.76
C ALA A 226 1.30 6.68 -19.31
N ILE A 227 0.81 5.88 -18.35
CA ILE A 227 0.82 6.20 -16.91
C ILE A 227 2.23 6.04 -16.31
N TYR A 228 2.98 5.01 -16.74
CA TYR A 228 4.23 4.61 -16.08
C TYR A 228 5.49 4.65 -16.97
N LYS A 229 5.37 4.64 -18.30
CA LYS A 229 6.54 4.56 -19.22
C LYS A 229 7.55 5.71 -19.09
N ASN A 230 7.12 6.85 -18.54
CA ASN A 230 7.93 8.06 -18.32
C ASN A 230 8.20 8.33 -16.82
N ASP A 231 7.87 7.39 -15.92
CA ASP A 231 8.01 7.56 -14.47
C ASP A 231 8.69 6.33 -13.86
N SER A 232 9.98 6.47 -13.53
CA SER A 232 10.82 5.41 -12.98
C SER A 232 10.52 5.05 -11.52
N TYR A 233 9.51 5.67 -10.89
CA TYR A 233 9.12 5.43 -9.49
C TYR A 233 7.70 4.87 -9.41
N MET A 234 7.38 4.00 -10.37
CA MET A 234 6.12 3.26 -10.49
C MET A 234 6.34 1.76 -10.25
N MET A 235 5.39 1.14 -9.56
CA MET A 235 5.26 -0.29 -9.38
C MET A 235 3.83 -0.71 -9.70
N ALA A 236 3.57 -2.01 -9.82
CA ALA A 236 2.21 -2.53 -9.90
C ALA A 236 1.97 -3.69 -8.93
N GLU A 237 0.72 -3.86 -8.49
CA GLU A 237 0.30 -4.98 -7.64
C GLU A 237 -0.89 -5.75 -8.22
N TRP A 238 -1.08 -6.97 -7.72
CA TRP A 238 -2.26 -7.79 -7.91
C TRP A 238 -2.37 -8.76 -6.75
N HIS A 239 -3.57 -9.30 -6.52
CA HIS A 239 -3.82 -10.22 -5.43
C HIS A 239 -3.79 -11.66 -5.92
N LEU A 240 -3.27 -12.55 -5.07
CA LEU A 240 -3.52 -13.98 -5.13
C LEU A 240 -4.12 -14.43 -3.79
N TYR A 241 -5.19 -15.20 -3.86
CA TYR A 241 -5.76 -15.87 -2.70
C TYR A 241 -5.41 -17.36 -2.76
N ALA A 242 -4.97 -17.91 -1.64
CA ALA A 242 -5.10 -19.34 -1.41
C ALA A 242 -6.58 -19.70 -1.26
N SER A 243 -6.91 -20.99 -1.47
CA SER A 243 -8.22 -21.58 -1.13
C SER A 243 -8.67 -21.17 0.28
N GLY A 244 -9.65 -20.27 0.35
CA GLY A 244 -10.27 -19.79 1.59
C GLY A 244 -11.50 -20.63 1.97
N PRO A 245 -12.29 -20.25 2.99
CA PRO A 245 -13.37 -21.10 3.52
C PRO A 245 -14.62 -21.22 2.63
N ILE A 246 -14.60 -20.82 1.36
CA ILE A 246 -15.81 -20.81 0.50
C ILE A 246 -16.06 -22.22 -0.06
N LYS A 247 -17.30 -22.72 0.08
CA LYS A 247 -17.72 -24.05 -0.42
C LYS A 247 -18.21 -24.07 -1.87
N THR A 248 -18.39 -22.92 -2.51
CA THR A 248 -18.80 -22.80 -3.92
C THR A 248 -17.67 -23.24 -4.87
N PRO A 249 -17.84 -24.32 -5.67
CA PRO A 249 -16.84 -24.73 -6.67
C PRO A 249 -16.57 -23.60 -7.68
N GLY A 250 -15.34 -23.56 -8.22
CA GLY A 250 -14.92 -22.51 -9.16
C GLY A 250 -14.67 -21.12 -8.55
N SER A 251 -14.97 -20.91 -7.26
CA SER A 251 -14.59 -19.67 -6.57
C SER A 251 -13.07 -19.53 -6.44
N GLN A 252 -12.54 -18.33 -6.61
CA GLN A 252 -11.12 -17.99 -6.33
C GLN A 252 -10.71 -18.29 -4.87
N LYS A 253 -11.68 -18.51 -3.98
CA LYS A 253 -11.46 -18.87 -2.57
C LYS A 253 -12.11 -20.22 -2.23
N TYR A 254 -12.27 -21.14 -3.19
CA TYR A 254 -12.88 -22.46 -2.97
C TYR A 254 -11.99 -23.40 -2.11
N TRP A 255 -12.61 -24.15 -1.18
CA TRP A 255 -11.95 -25.15 -0.33
C TRP A 255 -12.82 -26.38 -0.06
N SER A 256 -12.35 -27.55 -0.50
CA SER A 256 -13.05 -28.83 -0.33
C SER A 256 -13.04 -29.37 1.11
N GLY A 257 -11.94 -29.21 1.86
CA GLY A 257 -11.73 -29.88 3.16
C GLY A 257 -12.67 -29.48 4.32
N ASP A 258 -12.73 -30.33 5.35
CA ASP A 258 -13.62 -30.21 6.52
C ASP A 258 -13.65 -28.82 7.19
N GLY A 259 -12.50 -28.21 7.42
CA GLY A 259 -12.37 -26.90 8.05
C GLY A 259 -12.16 -26.92 9.56
N GLY A 260 -11.55 -27.97 10.14
CA GLY A 260 -11.11 -27.96 11.55
C GLY A 260 -10.27 -26.71 11.89
N SER A 261 -10.59 -26.03 13.00
CA SER A 261 -10.13 -24.66 13.30
C SER A 261 -8.61 -24.49 13.31
N ALA A 262 -7.88 -25.30 14.09
CA ALA A 262 -6.42 -25.26 14.16
C ALA A 262 -5.72 -25.58 12.82
N ARG A 263 -6.33 -26.45 12.01
CA ARG A 263 -5.75 -26.92 10.73
C ARG A 263 -5.80 -25.89 9.60
N LYS A 264 -6.58 -24.81 9.76
CA LYS A 264 -6.70 -23.70 8.81
C LYS A 264 -5.47 -22.80 8.76
N THR A 265 -4.90 -22.46 9.93
CA THR A 265 -3.78 -21.51 10.00
C THR A 265 -2.49 -22.14 9.53
N ASN A 266 -2.11 -23.29 10.10
CA ASN A 266 -0.81 -23.92 9.83
C ASN A 266 -0.68 -24.36 8.36
N ASN A 267 -1.72 -24.95 7.75
CA ASN A 267 -1.67 -25.30 6.32
C ASN A 267 -1.50 -24.07 5.42
N CYS A 268 -2.09 -22.92 5.76
CA CYS A 268 -1.91 -21.68 5.00
C CYS A 268 -0.51 -21.11 5.17
N VAL A 269 0.09 -21.19 6.36
CA VAL A 269 1.45 -20.71 6.63
C VAL A 269 2.51 -21.66 6.07
N GLU A 270 2.45 -22.96 6.31
CA GLU A 270 3.38 -23.94 5.74
C GLU A 270 3.33 -23.97 4.21
N ARG A 271 2.13 -23.90 3.61
CA ARG A 271 1.98 -23.78 2.14
C ARG A 271 2.26 -22.36 1.63
N SER A 272 2.47 -21.39 2.53
CA SER A 272 3.13 -20.12 2.19
C SER A 272 4.64 -20.33 2.09
N LEU A 273 5.25 -20.94 3.12
CA LEU A 273 6.70 -21.19 3.27
C LEU A 273 7.27 -22.16 2.22
N LYS A 274 6.69 -23.37 2.07
CA LYS A 274 7.16 -24.45 1.13
C LYS A 274 7.18 -24.06 -0.37
N LEU A 275 6.68 -22.86 -0.68
CA LEU A 275 6.60 -22.26 -2.02
C LEU A 275 7.40 -20.95 -2.13
N LEU A 276 8.20 -20.62 -1.11
CA LEU A 276 9.35 -19.72 -1.19
C LEU A 276 10.60 -20.53 -1.60
N ASP A 277 10.78 -21.71 -0.99
CA ASP A 277 11.99 -22.55 -1.11
C ASP A 277 12.31 -23.03 -2.53
N ASN A 278 11.30 -23.19 -3.38
CA ASN A 278 11.39 -23.85 -4.70
C ASN A 278 11.48 -22.85 -5.89
N GLY A 279 12.03 -21.65 -5.67
CA GLY A 279 11.76 -20.45 -6.48
C GLY A 279 12.72 -20.05 -7.63
N GLY A 280 13.63 -20.92 -8.09
CA GLY A 280 14.80 -20.58 -8.94
C GLY A 280 14.58 -19.61 -10.13
N ASP A 281 15.26 -18.46 -10.06
CA ASP A 281 15.76 -17.55 -11.12
C ASP A 281 14.84 -16.86 -12.18
N ARG A 282 15.26 -15.63 -12.54
CA ARG A 282 14.84 -14.66 -13.58
C ARG A 282 13.42 -14.07 -13.53
N PHE A 283 13.35 -12.78 -13.93
CA PHE A 283 12.45 -11.70 -13.44
C PHE A 283 12.67 -11.39 -11.94
N ALA A 284 12.26 -10.19 -11.51
CA ALA A 284 12.39 -9.70 -10.14
C ALA A 284 11.25 -10.28 -9.26
N LYS A 285 11.50 -11.42 -8.61
CA LYS A 285 10.47 -12.26 -7.98
C LYS A 285 10.03 -11.82 -6.58
N SER A 286 9.35 -10.67 -6.44
CA SER A 286 8.54 -10.46 -5.23
C SER A 286 7.26 -11.30 -5.22
N GLY A 287 7.41 -12.50 -4.67
CA GLY A 287 6.37 -13.13 -3.87
C GLY A 287 5.66 -14.30 -4.52
N ARG A 288 4.44 -14.52 -4.05
CA ARG A 288 3.34 -14.93 -4.93
C ARG A 288 2.37 -13.74 -4.95
N GLY A 289 2.03 -13.19 -6.12
CA GLY A 289 2.31 -13.73 -7.46
C GLY A 289 3.75 -13.66 -7.96
N GLN A 290 4.06 -14.57 -8.88
CA GLN A 290 5.35 -14.63 -9.56
C GLN A 290 5.42 -13.54 -10.63
N TRP A 291 6.48 -12.75 -10.64
CA TRP A 291 6.87 -11.98 -11.81
C TRP A 291 7.65 -12.87 -12.78
N LYS A 292 7.37 -12.69 -14.07
CA LYS A 292 8.21 -13.03 -15.24
C LYS A 292 8.43 -11.69 -16.20
N GLN A 293 10.25 -10.61 -17.17
CA GLN A 293 11.65 -10.67 -17.79
C GLN A 293 11.80 -11.50 -19.09
N ARG A 294 11.03 -11.12 -20.12
CA ARG A 294 11.11 -11.66 -21.47
C ARG A 294 12.29 -10.99 -22.17
N LYS A 295 13.45 -11.66 -22.20
CA LYS A 295 14.60 -11.21 -22.99
C LYS A 295 14.19 -11.02 -24.46
N HIS A 296 14.81 -10.05 -25.12
CA HIS A 296 14.70 -9.88 -26.56
C HIS A 296 15.17 -11.13 -27.31
N LYS A 297 14.30 -11.61 -28.19
CA LYS A 297 14.60 -12.04 -29.55
C LYS A 297 13.52 -11.42 -30.44
#